data_AF-A0A534MIN8-F1
#
_entry.id   AF-A0A534MIN8-F1
#
_cell.length_a   1.000
_cell.length_b   1.000
_cell.length_c   1.000
_cell.angle_alpha   90.00
_cell.angle_beta   90.00
_cell.angle_gamma   90.00
#
_symmetry.space_group_name_H-M   'P 1'
#
loop_
_entity.id
_entity.type
_entity.pdbx_description
1 polymer ?
#
loop_
_entity_poly.entity_id
_entity_poly.type
_entity_poly.pdbx_seq_one_letter_code
_entity_poly.pdbx_strand_id
1 'polypeptide(L)'
;MIDAPLDARVQGRVIRHLGIVGLFGLDRTAGHMCRDEITRSPARIGKLVGTSSPGTSWSYGPLGAIDPGGMNLWGRISRTVTLKPHRAIGWDGASATVEITLVGERQAQVGHEFVYRGPQPECRPCKVRAACLNQALGQRYRIKRVRDVTHPCLLNEERARVVEVELAPPEASLPSRAAIEGAVLSYEKIVCSNAACPNFRLCHPLGIEPGMRVRVQGVGAELDCPLGYSLVSATVAYGD
;
A
#
# COMPACT_ATOMS: atom_id res chain seq x y z
N MET A 1 46.65 -58.35 2.18
CA MET A 1 45.60 -59.33 1.89
C MET A 1 44.41 -58.58 1.32
N ILE A 2 44.15 -58.81 0.03
CA ILE A 2 42.88 -58.68 -0.71
C ILE A 2 42.34 -57.25 -0.95
N ASP A 3 42.84 -56.67 -2.04
CA ASP A 3 42.15 -56.21 -3.26
C ASP A 3 40.84 -55.39 -3.24
N ALA A 4 40.84 -54.37 -4.10
CA ALA A 4 39.72 -53.60 -4.67
C ALA A 4 38.93 -54.47 -5.73
N PRO A 5 38.06 -53.98 -6.66
CA PRO A 5 37.69 -52.59 -7.02
C PRO A 5 36.22 -52.41 -7.58
N LEU A 6 36.00 -51.27 -8.25
CA LEU A 6 35.27 -51.07 -9.53
C LEU A 6 33.88 -50.40 -9.57
N ASP A 7 33.93 -49.22 -10.19
CA ASP A 7 32.98 -48.48 -11.02
C ASP A 7 32.00 -49.30 -11.89
N ALA A 8 30.84 -48.70 -12.19
CA ALA A 8 30.13 -48.93 -13.45
C ALA A 8 29.46 -47.64 -13.97
N ARG A 9 30.13 -47.02 -14.95
CA ARG A 9 29.56 -46.10 -15.93
C ARG A 9 28.72 -46.88 -16.93
N VAL A 10 27.59 -46.33 -17.37
CA VAL A 10 26.99 -46.68 -18.68
C VAL A 10 27.05 -45.44 -19.57
N GLN A 11 27.81 -45.57 -20.65
CA GLN A 11 27.86 -44.67 -21.80
C GLN A 11 26.94 -45.20 -22.91
N GLY A 12 26.45 -44.29 -23.76
CA GLY A 12 26.01 -44.62 -25.13
C GLY A 12 25.23 -43.49 -25.81
N ARG A 13 25.92 -42.56 -26.50
CA ARG A 13 25.98 -42.42 -27.98
C ARG A 13 24.73 -41.72 -28.58
N VAL A 14 24.77 -40.41 -28.88
CA VAL A 14 25.27 -39.74 -30.11
C VAL A 14 24.86 -40.42 -31.42
N ILE A 15 23.95 -39.80 -32.19
CA ILE A 15 24.04 -39.64 -33.65
C ILE A 15 23.49 -38.25 -34.04
N ARG A 16 24.28 -37.52 -34.83
CA ARG A 16 23.98 -36.24 -35.51
C ARG A 16 23.36 -36.50 -36.89
N HIS A 17 22.62 -35.53 -37.44
CA HIS A 17 22.77 -34.94 -38.80
C HIS A 17 21.55 -34.01 -39.05
N LEU A 18 21.74 -32.69 -39.23
CA LEU A 18 21.87 -31.96 -40.53
C LEU A 18 20.84 -32.43 -41.56
N GLY A 19 19.97 -31.63 -42.18
CA GLY A 19 19.80 -30.18 -42.33
C GLY A 19 18.80 -29.96 -43.50
N ILE A 20 18.72 -28.73 -44.03
CA ILE A 20 18.08 -28.31 -45.32
C ILE A 20 16.63 -27.79 -45.18
N VAL A 21 16.41 -26.46 -45.17
CA VAL A 21 16.17 -25.48 -46.29
C VAL A 21 14.81 -25.65 -46.96
N GLY A 22 14.01 -24.58 -47.02
CA GLY A 22 12.88 -24.47 -47.94
C GLY A 22 11.95 -23.29 -47.64
N LEU A 23 12.10 -22.20 -48.41
CA LEU A 23 11.13 -21.12 -48.57
C LEU A 23 9.76 -21.66 -49.00
N PHE A 24 8.67 -20.94 -48.72
CA PHE A 24 7.67 -20.51 -49.70
C PHE A 24 6.64 -19.59 -49.02
N GLY A 25 6.37 -18.46 -49.66
CA GLY A 25 5.30 -17.54 -49.28
C GLY A 25 4.00 -17.76 -50.04
N LEU A 26 3.07 -16.85 -49.74
CA LEU A 26 1.84 -16.46 -50.43
C LEU A 26 0.49 -17.13 -50.10
N ASP A 27 -0.48 -16.20 -50.05
CA ASP A 27 -1.92 -16.25 -50.35
C ASP A 27 -2.89 -16.83 -49.31
N ARG A 28 -3.71 -15.97 -48.69
CA ARG A 28 -4.99 -15.36 -49.16
C ARG A 28 -6.15 -16.36 -49.12
N THR A 29 -7.18 -15.98 -48.37
CA THR A 29 -8.65 -16.13 -48.54
C THR A 29 -9.29 -16.48 -47.20
N ALA A 30 -10.02 -15.56 -46.58
CA ALA A 30 -11.41 -15.16 -46.85
C ALA A 30 -12.44 -16.20 -46.36
N GLY A 31 -13.13 -15.82 -45.27
CA GLY A 31 -14.55 -16.08 -44.99
C GLY A 31 -15.00 -17.53 -44.80
N HIS A 32 -15.65 -17.81 -43.67
CA HIS A 32 -17.04 -18.25 -43.70
C HIS A 32 -17.66 -18.05 -42.31
N MET A 33 -18.79 -17.34 -42.33
CA MET A 33 -19.63 -16.98 -41.22
C MET A 33 -20.43 -18.22 -40.78
N CYS A 34 -20.39 -18.58 -39.51
CA CYS A 34 -21.43 -19.41 -38.89
C CYS A 34 -22.33 -18.50 -38.06
N ARG A 35 -23.60 -18.52 -38.46
CA ARG A 35 -24.70 -17.70 -37.97
C ARG A 35 -25.51 -18.57 -37.03
N ASP A 36 -25.28 -18.43 -35.72
CA ASP A 36 -26.15 -19.03 -34.70
C ASP A 36 -26.99 -17.92 -34.07
N GLU A 37 -28.23 -17.83 -34.56
CA GLU A 37 -29.33 -17.09 -33.94
C GLU A 37 -29.72 -17.78 -32.63
N ILE A 38 -29.27 -17.23 -31.50
CA ILE A 38 -29.84 -17.54 -30.19
C ILE A 38 -30.76 -16.38 -29.80
N THR A 39 -32.05 -16.63 -29.93
CA THR A 39 -33.13 -15.84 -29.35
C THR A 39 -33.03 -15.83 -27.82
N ARG A 40 -32.76 -14.65 -27.23
CA ARG A 40 -33.04 -14.37 -25.81
C ARG A 40 -33.75 -13.04 -25.65
N SER A 41 -34.99 -13.13 -25.19
CA SER A 41 -35.81 -12.02 -24.68
C SER A 41 -35.14 -11.30 -23.49
N PRO A 42 -35.50 -10.03 -23.21
CA PRO A 42 -34.68 -9.12 -22.43
C PRO A 42 -34.87 -9.32 -20.93
N ALA A 43 -33.79 -9.63 -20.22
CA ALA A 43 -33.74 -9.47 -18.77
C ALA A 43 -33.42 -8.01 -18.47
N ARG A 44 -34.40 -7.27 -17.93
CA ARG A 44 -34.15 -5.99 -17.24
C ARG A 44 -33.21 -6.25 -16.08
N ILE A 45 -31.95 -5.85 -16.23
CA ILE A 45 -31.02 -5.71 -15.13
C ILE A 45 -30.86 -4.22 -14.89
N GLY A 46 -31.41 -3.76 -13.76
CA GLY A 46 -31.19 -2.40 -13.28
C GLY A 46 -29.70 -2.14 -13.14
N LYS A 47 -29.24 -1.01 -13.68
CA LYS A 47 -27.88 -0.51 -13.50
C LYS A 47 -27.64 -0.23 -12.02
N LEU A 48 -26.98 -1.16 -11.33
CA LEU A 48 -26.21 -0.83 -10.14
C LEU A 48 -24.98 -0.04 -10.61
N VAL A 49 -24.96 1.24 -10.27
CA VAL A 49 -23.82 2.15 -10.47
C VAL A 49 -22.67 1.62 -9.60
N GLY A 50 -21.76 0.87 -10.21
CA GLY A 50 -20.50 0.47 -9.60
C GLY A 50 -19.52 1.64 -9.64
N THR A 51 -19.39 2.36 -8.53
CA THR A 51 -18.31 3.32 -8.32
C THR A 51 -17.05 2.54 -7.93
N SER A 52 -16.27 2.12 -8.91
CA SER A 52 -14.89 1.69 -8.66
C SER A 52 -14.02 2.15 -9.82
N SER A 53 -13.49 3.37 -9.68
CA SER A 53 -12.52 3.93 -10.61
C SER A 53 -11.19 3.18 -10.46
N PRO A 54 -10.57 2.73 -11.56
CA PRO A 54 -9.24 2.15 -11.52
C PRO A 54 -8.21 3.28 -11.42
N GLY A 55 -7.86 3.67 -10.19
CA GLY A 55 -6.85 4.69 -9.91
C GLY A 55 -5.67 4.10 -9.12
N THR A 56 -4.53 4.79 -9.14
CA THR A 56 -3.33 4.48 -8.32
C THR A 56 -3.53 4.76 -6.83
N SER A 57 -4.78 4.94 -6.37
CA SER A 57 -5.14 5.59 -5.12
C SER A 57 -6.59 5.22 -4.76
N TRP A 58 -6.83 4.72 -3.54
CA TRP A 58 -8.15 4.28 -3.03
C TRP A 58 -8.55 5.10 -1.80
N SER A 59 -9.83 5.47 -1.74
CA SER A 59 -10.42 6.34 -0.71
C SER A 59 -10.78 5.61 0.59
N TYR A 60 -10.43 6.17 1.76
CA TYR A 60 -10.96 5.75 3.06
C TYR A 60 -11.38 6.96 3.91
N GLY A 61 -12.57 6.89 4.53
CA GLY A 61 -13.12 7.96 5.38
C GLY A 61 -12.76 7.80 6.87
N PRO A 62 -12.80 8.89 7.66
CA PRO A 62 -12.42 8.88 9.07
C PRO A 62 -13.51 8.31 9.99
N LEU A 63 -13.10 7.65 11.08
CA LEU A 63 -13.95 7.22 12.19
C LEU A 63 -14.00 8.34 13.25
N GLY A 64 -15.20 8.73 13.66
CA GLY A 64 -15.41 9.76 14.69
C GLY A 64 -15.08 9.25 16.09
N ALA A 65 -14.40 10.09 16.87
CA ALA A 65 -14.16 9.87 18.30
C ALA A 65 -15.25 10.53 19.15
N ILE A 66 -15.67 9.86 20.22
CA ILE A 66 -16.66 10.28 21.20
C ILE A 66 -15.90 10.64 22.48
N ASP A 67 -16.19 11.81 23.05
CA ASP A 67 -15.48 12.41 24.18
C ASP A 67 -16.37 12.40 25.43
N PRO A 68 -15.98 11.77 26.56
CA PRO A 68 -16.64 12.00 27.84
C PRO A 68 -15.71 12.74 28.80
N GLY A 69 -16.17 13.90 29.26
CA GLY A 69 -15.51 14.70 30.28
C GLY A 69 -15.49 14.06 31.67
N GLY A 70 -14.61 14.57 32.55
CA GLY A 70 -14.55 14.12 33.93
C GLY A 70 -13.46 14.80 34.78
N MET A 71 -13.85 15.93 35.38
CA MET A 71 -13.53 16.46 36.72
C MET A 71 -12.18 16.14 37.40
N ASN A 72 -11.56 17.24 37.81
CA ASN A 72 -10.36 17.43 38.60
C ASN A 72 -10.65 17.45 40.12
N LEU A 73 -9.81 16.76 40.91
CA LEU A 73 -9.65 17.04 42.35
C LEU A 73 -8.17 16.97 42.75
N TRP A 74 -7.73 18.02 43.43
CA TRP A 74 -6.37 18.29 43.86
C TRP A 74 -5.97 17.56 45.15
N GLY A 75 -4.69 17.23 45.26
CA GLY A 75 -3.93 17.44 46.49
C GLY A 75 -3.06 16.27 46.94
N ARG A 76 -1.73 16.44 46.85
CA ARG A 76 -0.83 16.64 48.02
C ARG A 76 0.65 16.36 47.66
N ILE A 77 1.42 17.45 47.61
CA ILE A 77 2.80 17.68 48.08
C ILE A 77 3.80 16.50 47.99
N SER A 78 4.88 16.67 47.20
CA SER A 78 6.25 16.31 47.61
C SER A 78 7.34 16.94 46.73
N ARG A 79 8.20 17.74 47.39
CA ARG A 79 9.62 18.06 47.13
C ARG A 79 10.07 18.12 45.66
N THR A 80 10.15 19.33 45.12
CA THR A 80 10.87 19.60 43.86
C THR A 80 12.37 19.59 44.08
N VAL A 81 13.03 18.51 43.70
CA VAL A 81 14.47 18.53 43.38
C VAL A 81 14.57 19.15 41.99
N THR A 82 15.14 20.35 41.87
CA THR A 82 15.52 20.94 40.58
C THR A 82 16.70 20.16 40.01
N LEU A 83 16.38 19.03 39.38
CA LEU A 83 17.25 18.43 38.39
C LEU A 83 17.21 19.36 37.17
N LYS A 84 18.38 19.88 36.76
CA LYS A 84 18.52 20.49 35.43
C LYS A 84 17.90 19.54 34.43
N PRO A 85 17.04 20.00 33.51
CA PRO A 85 16.54 19.14 32.47
C PRO A 85 17.75 18.67 31.67
N HIS A 86 18.14 17.41 31.88
CA HIS A 86 18.78 16.67 30.80
C HIS A 86 17.79 16.79 29.67
N ARG A 87 18.23 17.49 28.62
CA ARG A 87 17.54 17.68 27.35
C ARG A 87 16.70 16.45 27.09
N ALA A 88 15.40 16.53 27.37
CA ALA A 88 14.48 15.50 26.97
C ALA A 88 14.75 15.34 25.48
N ILE A 89 15.08 14.13 25.06
CA ILE A 89 15.06 13.79 23.65
C ILE A 89 13.57 13.77 23.31
N GLY A 90 12.98 14.98 23.24
CA GLY A 90 11.71 15.20 22.61
C GLY A 90 11.96 14.84 21.16
N TRP A 91 11.36 13.76 20.70
CA TRP A 91 11.02 13.69 19.29
C TRP A 91 9.91 14.69 19.06
N ASP A 92 10.34 15.93 18.89
CA ASP A 92 9.54 17.00 18.37
C ASP A 92 9.13 16.57 16.97
N GLY A 93 7.88 16.11 16.88
CA GLY A 93 7.03 15.97 15.70
C GLY A 93 7.69 15.50 14.42
N ALA A 94 7.19 14.38 13.88
CA ALA A 94 7.28 14.08 12.45
C ALA A 94 7.19 15.39 11.66
N SER A 95 8.32 15.87 11.13
CA SER A 95 8.39 17.11 10.37
C SER A 95 7.47 16.90 9.18
N ALA A 96 6.28 17.51 9.23
CA ALA A 96 5.27 17.34 8.20
C ALA A 96 5.79 18.07 6.95
N THR A 97 6.63 17.38 6.18
CA THR A 97 7.11 17.85 4.90
C THR A 97 5.92 17.90 3.95
N VAL A 98 5.45 19.11 3.69
CA VAL A 98 4.39 19.35 2.72
C VAL A 98 4.98 19.20 1.32
N GLU A 99 4.54 18.17 0.60
CA GLU A 99 4.97 17.89 -0.76
C GLU A 99 3.91 18.35 -1.77
N ILE A 100 4.34 18.89 -2.91
CA ILE A 100 3.44 19.25 -4.02
C ILE A 100 3.40 18.07 -4.99
N THR A 101 2.20 17.61 -5.35
CA THR A 101 2.00 16.53 -6.31
C THR A 101 0.70 16.70 -7.11
N LEU A 102 0.34 15.72 -7.93
CA LEU A 102 -0.90 15.70 -8.71
C LEU A 102 -1.72 14.45 -8.36
N VAL A 103 -3.04 14.64 -8.25
CA VAL A 103 -4.02 13.55 -8.07
C VAL A 103 -5.15 13.70 -9.08
N GLY A 104 -5.92 12.64 -9.34
CA GLY A 104 -7.10 12.73 -10.21
C GLY A 104 -8.10 13.77 -9.70
N GLU A 105 -8.76 14.49 -10.59
CA GLU A 105 -9.61 15.65 -10.20
C GLU A 105 -10.70 15.27 -9.18
N ARG A 106 -11.31 14.09 -9.30
CA ARG A 106 -12.33 13.62 -8.34
C ARG A 106 -11.79 13.28 -6.96
N GLN A 107 -10.48 13.02 -6.85
CA GLN A 107 -9.81 12.73 -5.58
C GLN A 107 -9.24 13.98 -4.92
N ALA A 108 -9.19 15.10 -5.64
CA ALA A 108 -8.59 16.36 -5.19
C ALA A 108 -9.50 17.09 -4.20
N GLN A 109 -9.71 16.50 -3.03
CA GLN A 109 -10.48 17.06 -1.93
C GLN A 109 -9.60 17.14 -0.67
N VAL A 110 -9.67 18.26 0.05
CA VAL A 110 -8.93 18.43 1.31
C VAL A 110 -9.39 17.36 2.32
N GLY A 111 -8.42 16.76 3.02
CA GLY A 111 -8.64 15.66 3.96
C GLY A 111 -8.68 14.28 3.32
N HIS A 112 -8.74 14.18 2.00
CA HIS A 112 -8.70 12.89 1.32
C HIS A 112 -7.33 12.22 1.49
N GLU A 113 -7.34 10.92 1.76
CA GLU A 113 -6.14 10.09 1.88
C GLU A 113 -6.00 9.10 0.74
N PHE A 114 -4.77 8.89 0.31
CA PHE A 114 -4.45 7.91 -0.73
C PHE A 114 -3.09 7.25 -0.50
N VAL A 115 -2.94 6.04 -1.03
CA VAL A 115 -1.66 5.30 -1.06
C VAL A 115 -1.05 5.43 -2.44
N TYR A 116 0.21 5.85 -2.55
CA TYR A 116 0.88 5.95 -3.84
C TYR A 116 1.31 4.57 -4.37
N ARG A 117 0.83 4.20 -5.56
CA ARG A 117 1.08 2.88 -6.18
C ARG A 117 2.14 2.87 -7.28
N GLY A 118 2.86 3.98 -7.47
CA GLY A 118 3.92 4.07 -8.48
C GLY A 118 3.42 4.38 -9.89
N PRO A 119 4.35 4.47 -10.86
CA PRO A 119 4.05 4.83 -12.24
C PRO A 119 3.24 3.76 -12.99
N GLN A 120 2.34 4.21 -13.86
CA GLN A 120 1.58 3.36 -14.78
C GLN A 120 2.06 3.52 -16.24
N PRO A 121 1.77 2.57 -17.15
CA PRO A 121 2.18 2.67 -18.55
C PRO A 121 1.77 3.99 -19.24
N GLU A 122 0.59 4.50 -18.91
CA GLU A 122 0.01 5.75 -19.41
C GLU A 122 0.80 7.00 -18.96
N CYS A 123 1.62 6.87 -17.92
CA CYS A 123 2.48 7.95 -17.43
C CYS A 123 3.71 8.18 -18.33
N ARG A 124 4.08 7.22 -19.19
CA ARG A 124 5.27 7.33 -20.06
C ARG A 124 5.27 8.60 -20.94
N PRO A 125 4.19 8.92 -21.68
CA PRO A 125 4.12 10.15 -22.49
C PRO A 125 3.77 11.42 -21.70
N CYS A 126 3.57 11.34 -20.37
CA CYS A 126 3.06 12.47 -19.59
C CYS A 126 4.11 13.58 -19.36
N LYS A 127 3.77 14.82 -19.75
CA LYS A 127 4.65 16.00 -19.63
C LYS A 127 4.95 16.41 -18.19
N VAL A 128 4.01 16.16 -17.27
CA VAL A 128 4.12 16.55 -15.85
C VAL A 128 4.43 15.37 -14.93
N ARG A 129 4.91 14.25 -15.48
CA ARG A 129 5.17 13.00 -14.73
C ARG A 129 6.12 13.20 -13.54
N ALA A 130 7.12 14.07 -13.66
CA ALA A 130 8.10 14.28 -12.59
C ALA A 130 7.46 14.81 -11.30
N ALA A 131 6.48 15.72 -11.43
CA ALA A 131 5.72 16.24 -10.28
C ALA A 131 4.64 15.28 -9.78
N CYS A 132 4.25 14.28 -10.58
CA CYS A 132 3.22 13.31 -10.22
C CYS A 132 3.79 12.01 -9.61
N LEU A 133 5.08 11.75 -9.83
CA LEU A 133 5.75 10.49 -9.47
C LEU A 133 6.84 10.71 -8.41
N ASN A 134 6.73 11.76 -7.62
CA ASN A 134 7.71 12.17 -6.61
C ASN A 134 7.48 11.51 -5.23
N GLN A 135 6.32 10.91 -5.00
CA GLN A 135 6.00 10.21 -3.76
C GLN A 135 6.71 8.86 -3.63
N ALA A 136 6.94 8.44 -2.38
CA ALA A 136 7.43 7.12 -2.05
C ALA A 136 6.36 6.02 -2.23
N LEU A 137 6.75 4.92 -2.88
CA LEU A 137 5.88 3.78 -3.19
C LEU A 137 5.31 3.14 -1.91
N GLY A 138 4.02 2.83 -1.93
CA GLY A 138 3.34 2.13 -0.85
C GLY A 138 3.04 2.99 0.36
N GLN A 139 3.49 4.25 0.41
CA GLN A 139 3.19 5.17 1.50
C GLN A 139 1.84 5.87 1.29
N ARG A 140 1.22 6.26 2.41
CA ARG A 140 -0.05 6.96 2.47
C ARG A 140 0.14 8.44 2.72
N TYR A 141 -0.63 9.23 2.00
CA TYR A 141 -0.60 10.67 1.98
C TYR A 141 -1.99 11.24 2.23
N ARG A 142 -2.06 12.40 2.88
CA ARG A 142 -3.30 13.17 3.08
C ARG A 142 -3.21 14.50 2.36
N ILE A 143 -4.25 14.85 1.61
CA ILE A 143 -4.36 16.13 0.91
C ILE A 143 -4.64 17.25 1.93
N LYS A 144 -3.74 18.22 2.01
CA LYS A 144 -3.87 19.39 2.89
C LYS A 144 -4.43 20.60 2.16
N ARG A 145 -4.06 20.78 0.89
CA ARG A 145 -4.54 21.89 0.07
C ARG A 145 -4.69 21.45 -1.38
N VAL A 146 -5.73 21.98 -2.02
CA VAL A 146 -6.00 21.76 -3.44
C VAL A 146 -5.75 23.09 -4.16
N ARG A 147 -4.90 23.07 -5.19
CA ARG A 147 -4.59 24.26 -5.98
C ARG A 147 -5.52 24.33 -7.19
N ASP A 148 -5.77 25.54 -7.68
CA ASP A 148 -6.55 25.75 -8.89
C ASP A 148 -5.71 25.65 -10.17
N VAL A 149 -4.98 24.54 -10.28
CA VAL A 149 -4.15 24.20 -11.44
C VAL A 149 -4.43 22.76 -11.82
N THR A 150 -4.75 22.53 -13.09
CA THR A 150 -5.05 21.20 -13.62
C THR A 150 -4.24 20.88 -14.86
N HIS A 151 -3.96 19.60 -15.05
CA HIS A 151 -3.25 19.08 -16.22
C HIS A 151 -4.03 17.90 -16.82
N PRO A 152 -3.96 17.70 -18.15
CA PRO A 152 -4.49 16.50 -18.79
C PRO A 152 -3.84 15.23 -18.23
N CYS A 153 -4.64 14.20 -17.95
CA CYS A 153 -4.18 12.93 -17.40
C CYS A 153 -4.88 11.75 -18.08
N LEU A 154 -4.12 10.92 -18.78
CA LEU A 154 -4.65 9.73 -19.47
C LEU A 154 -5.15 8.64 -18.51
N LEU A 155 -4.67 8.66 -17.26
CA LEU A 155 -5.02 7.65 -16.25
C LEU A 155 -6.30 8.01 -15.48
N ASN A 156 -6.53 9.29 -15.20
CA ASN A 156 -7.53 9.74 -14.23
C ASN A 156 -8.64 10.59 -14.87
N GLU A 157 -9.56 9.95 -15.60
CA GLU A 157 -10.72 10.64 -16.23
C GLU A 157 -10.35 11.95 -16.91
N GLU A 158 -9.26 11.90 -17.68
CA GLU A 158 -8.74 13.00 -18.49
C GLU A 158 -8.12 14.18 -17.73
N ARG A 159 -8.30 14.32 -16.40
CA ARG A 159 -7.78 15.47 -15.63
C ARG A 159 -7.18 15.11 -14.26
N ALA A 160 -6.00 15.67 -14.00
CA ALA A 160 -5.35 15.69 -12.70
C ALA A 160 -5.24 17.13 -12.17
N ARG A 161 -5.30 17.30 -10.85
CA ARG A 161 -5.23 18.59 -10.15
C ARG A 161 -4.02 18.62 -9.24
N VAL A 162 -3.36 19.77 -9.16
CA VAL A 162 -2.20 19.98 -8.28
C VAL A 162 -2.67 20.10 -6.83
N VAL A 163 -2.03 19.36 -5.93
CA VAL A 163 -2.35 19.30 -4.51
C VAL A 163 -1.09 19.36 -3.66
N GLU A 164 -1.25 19.81 -2.42
CA GLU A 164 -0.26 19.67 -1.36
C GLU A 164 -0.66 18.54 -0.45
N VAL A 165 0.30 17.67 -0.15
CA VAL A 165 0.11 16.47 0.63
C VAL A 165 1.10 16.41 1.78
N GLU A 166 0.70 15.72 2.84
CA GLU A 166 1.59 15.31 3.93
C GLU A 166 1.55 13.79 4.06
N LEU A 167 2.59 13.21 4.66
CA LEU A 167 2.56 11.80 5.05
C LEU A 167 1.49 11.57 6.11
N ALA A 168 0.70 10.51 5.93
CA ALA A 168 -0.34 10.09 6.85
C ALA A 168 -0.23 8.59 7.16
N PRO A 169 0.84 8.13 7.83
CA PRO A 169 1.00 6.73 8.19
C PRO A 169 -0.24 6.20 8.93
N PRO A 170 -0.72 4.98 8.61
CA PRO A 170 -1.79 4.34 9.39
C PRO A 170 -1.31 3.88 10.76
N GLU A 171 -2.26 3.70 11.66
CA GLU A 171 -2.05 2.81 12.80
C GLU A 171 -1.92 1.37 12.32
N ALA A 172 -1.08 0.61 13.00
CA ALA A 172 -0.83 -0.79 12.68
C ALA A 172 -0.84 -1.62 13.96
N SER A 173 -1.22 -2.89 13.85
CA SER A 173 -0.98 -3.86 14.90
C SER A 173 0.45 -4.37 14.80
N LEU A 174 1.14 -4.44 15.92
CA LEU A 174 2.50 -4.98 16.01
C LEU A 174 2.55 -6.12 17.03
N PRO A 175 3.44 -7.11 16.87
CA PRO A 175 3.72 -8.07 17.93
C PRO A 175 4.15 -7.34 19.20
N SER A 176 3.58 -7.69 20.35
CA SER A 176 3.82 -6.98 21.62
C SER A 176 5.31 -6.86 21.98
N ARG A 177 6.10 -7.89 21.64
CA ARG A 177 7.57 -7.92 21.85
C ARG A 177 8.36 -6.93 20.98
N ALA A 178 7.79 -6.50 19.85
CA ALA A 178 8.42 -5.61 18.87
C ALA A 178 7.92 -4.17 18.98
N ALA A 179 6.79 -3.96 19.64
CA ALA A 179 6.17 -2.67 19.87
C ALA A 179 6.89 -1.91 21.01
N ILE A 180 8.10 -1.45 20.74
CA ILE A 180 8.88 -0.62 21.67
C ILE A 180 8.88 0.79 21.11
N GLU A 181 8.47 1.77 21.93
CA GLU A 181 8.46 3.18 21.51
C GLU A 181 9.86 3.61 21.04
N GLY A 182 9.88 4.18 19.84
CA GLY A 182 11.07 4.60 19.13
C GLY A 182 11.91 3.54 18.46
N ALA A 183 11.55 2.26 18.57
CA ALA A 183 12.14 1.23 17.75
C ALA A 183 11.83 1.46 16.26
N VAL A 184 12.81 1.16 15.42
CA VAL A 184 12.64 1.08 13.96
C VAL A 184 12.67 -0.40 13.60
N LEU A 185 11.62 -0.88 12.95
CA LEU A 185 11.46 -2.28 12.58
C LEU A 185 11.02 -2.42 11.13
N SER A 186 11.28 -3.59 10.56
CA SER A 186 10.71 -4.00 9.28
C SER A 186 9.31 -4.54 9.53
N TYR A 187 8.29 -3.96 8.89
CA TYR A 187 6.92 -4.35 9.12
C TYR A 187 6.66 -5.77 8.63
N GLU A 188 6.19 -6.63 9.54
CA GLU A 188 5.79 -7.99 9.25
C GLU A 188 4.27 -8.07 9.19
N LYS A 189 3.75 -8.57 8.07
CA LYS A 189 2.31 -8.73 7.90
C LYS A 189 1.81 -9.96 8.66
N ILE A 190 0.73 -9.77 9.42
CA ILE A 190 0.02 -10.87 10.07
C ILE A 190 -0.77 -11.67 9.02
N VAL A 191 -0.55 -12.98 8.98
CA VAL A 191 -1.29 -13.87 8.08
C VAL A 191 -2.63 -14.21 8.73
N CYS A 192 -3.66 -13.42 8.40
CA CYS A 192 -5.03 -13.63 8.88
C CYS A 192 -6.04 -13.37 7.76
N SER A 193 -6.91 -14.32 7.49
CA SER A 193 -7.94 -14.21 6.44
C SER A 193 -9.32 -13.79 6.97
N ASN A 194 -9.45 -13.50 8.27
CA ASN A 194 -10.72 -13.11 8.88
C ASN A 194 -11.01 -11.62 8.65
N ALA A 195 -11.60 -11.30 7.50
CA ALA A 195 -11.99 -9.94 7.14
C ALA A 195 -13.06 -9.31 8.06
N ALA A 196 -13.79 -10.12 8.83
CA ALA A 196 -14.78 -9.66 9.79
C ALA A 196 -14.18 -9.31 11.18
N CYS A 197 -12.88 -9.56 11.38
CA CYS A 197 -12.20 -9.21 12.63
C CYS A 197 -12.21 -7.69 12.86
N PRO A 198 -12.58 -7.19 14.06
CA PRO A 198 -12.52 -5.76 14.37
C PRO A 198 -11.12 -5.16 14.15
N ASN A 199 -10.08 -5.95 14.42
CA ASN A 199 -8.68 -5.55 14.31
C ASN A 199 -8.14 -5.69 12.87
N PHE A 200 -8.94 -6.14 11.90
CA PHE A 200 -8.46 -6.47 10.56
C PHE A 200 -7.74 -5.31 9.87
N ARG A 201 -8.23 -4.08 10.04
CA ARG A 201 -7.61 -2.86 9.46
C ARG A 201 -6.27 -2.51 10.09
N LEU A 202 -6.06 -2.85 11.37
CA LEU A 202 -4.78 -2.68 12.05
C LEU A 202 -3.78 -3.76 11.62
N CYS A 203 -4.24 -5.00 11.43
CA CYS A 203 -3.43 -6.11 10.93
C CYS A 203 -3.07 -5.98 9.43
N HIS A 204 -3.94 -5.29 8.67
CA HIS A 204 -3.79 -5.04 7.24
C HIS A 204 -3.81 -3.52 6.98
N PRO A 205 -2.83 -2.78 7.52
CA PRO A 205 -2.79 -1.32 7.42
C PRO A 205 -2.54 -0.92 5.98
N LEU A 206 -3.38 -0.01 5.48
CA LEU A 206 -3.25 0.50 4.12
C LEU A 206 -2.23 1.63 4.08
N GLY A 207 -1.15 1.40 3.35
CA GLY A 207 -0.03 2.31 3.29
C GLY A 207 1.21 1.81 4.01
N ILE A 208 1.24 0.57 4.49
CA ILE A 208 2.46 -0.09 4.99
C ILE A 208 2.55 -1.46 4.33
N GLU A 209 3.59 -1.69 3.54
CA GLU A 209 3.81 -2.98 2.89
C GLU A 209 4.74 -3.87 3.71
N PRO A 210 4.64 -5.21 3.58
CA PRO A 210 5.58 -6.12 4.23
C PRO A 210 7.02 -5.77 3.84
N GLY A 211 7.92 -5.70 4.82
CA GLY A 211 9.31 -5.30 4.61
C GLY A 211 9.57 -3.78 4.67
N MET A 212 8.53 -2.95 4.74
CA MET A 212 8.68 -1.50 4.89
C MET A 212 9.23 -1.16 6.28
N ARG A 213 10.21 -0.28 6.34
CA ARG A 213 10.76 0.21 7.62
C ARG A 213 9.77 1.20 8.24
N VAL A 214 9.39 0.92 9.48
CA VAL A 214 8.48 1.77 10.26
C VAL A 214 9.09 2.05 11.62
N ARG A 215 8.87 3.27 12.12
CA ARG A 215 9.26 3.70 13.46
C ARG A 215 8.02 3.70 14.35
N VAL A 216 8.10 3.03 15.49
CA VAL A 216 7.03 3.07 16.50
C VAL A 216 7.06 4.44 17.19
N GLN A 217 5.97 5.20 17.09
CA GLN A 217 5.82 6.50 17.76
C GLN A 217 5.13 6.37 19.10
N GLY A 218 4.18 5.44 19.21
CA GLY A 218 3.44 5.19 20.46
C GLY A 218 2.85 3.79 20.45
N VAL A 219 2.75 3.21 21.63
CA VAL A 219 2.15 1.89 21.85
C VAL A 219 0.78 2.06 22.48
N GLY A 220 -0.24 1.48 21.86
CA GLY A 220 -1.62 1.50 22.31
C GLY A 220 -1.99 0.26 23.12
N ALA A 221 -3.28 -0.09 23.08
CA ALA A 221 -3.85 -1.19 23.84
C ALA A 221 -3.52 -2.57 23.24
N GLU A 222 -3.57 -3.59 24.08
CA GLU A 222 -3.52 -4.98 23.64
C GLU A 222 -4.78 -5.33 22.82
N LEU A 223 -4.58 -6.06 21.73
CA LEU A 223 -5.62 -6.45 20.80
C LEU A 223 -6.01 -7.90 21.01
N ASP A 224 -7.30 -8.15 21.17
CA ASP A 224 -7.83 -9.51 21.23
C ASP A 224 -7.77 -10.16 19.83
N CYS A 225 -6.94 -11.19 19.69
CA CYS A 225 -6.75 -11.90 18.43
C CYS A 225 -7.37 -13.30 18.51
N PRO A 226 -8.35 -13.65 17.65
CA PRO A 226 -8.96 -14.99 17.66
C PRO A 226 -7.98 -16.11 17.27
N LEU A 227 -6.80 -15.77 16.73
CA LEU A 227 -5.72 -16.71 16.42
C LEU A 227 -4.70 -16.86 17.55
N GLY A 228 -4.87 -16.15 18.67
CA GLY A 228 -3.99 -16.23 19.85
C GLY A 228 -2.66 -15.48 19.72
N TYR A 229 -2.50 -14.61 18.71
CA TYR A 229 -1.32 -13.75 18.62
C TYR A 229 -1.36 -12.64 19.67
N SER A 230 -0.27 -12.44 20.40
CA SER A 230 -0.11 -11.26 21.28
C SER A 230 0.27 -10.05 20.44
N LEU A 231 -0.70 -9.13 20.29
CA LEU A 231 -0.63 -7.97 19.43
C LEU A 231 -1.03 -6.72 20.22
N VAL A 232 -0.43 -5.59 19.88
CA VAL A 232 -0.81 -4.27 20.38
C VAL A 232 -1.09 -3.33 19.21
N SER A 233 -1.99 -2.36 19.38
CA SER A 233 -2.07 -1.25 18.43
C SER A 233 -0.86 -0.34 18.60
N ALA A 234 -0.41 0.29 17.52
CA ALA A 234 0.70 1.24 17.56
C ALA A 234 0.50 2.34 16.52
N THR A 235 0.84 3.56 16.93
CA THR A 235 1.04 4.68 16.00
C THR A 235 2.46 4.56 15.46
N VAL A 236 2.60 4.63 14.14
CA VAL A 236 3.89 4.49 13.47
C VAL A 236 4.18 5.67 12.56
N ALA A 237 5.47 5.90 12.30
CA ALA A 237 5.94 6.74 11.20
C ALA A 237 6.62 5.88 10.14
N TYR A 238 6.61 6.35 8.89
CA TYR A 238 7.49 5.82 7.87
C TYR A 238 8.94 6.05 8.29
N GLY A 239 9.74 4.99 8.28
CA GLY A 239 11.16 5.06 8.61
C GLY A 239 12.00 5.32 7.37
N ASP A 240 13.08 6.08 7.56
CA ASP A 240 14.20 6.19 6.61
C ASP A 240 15.09 4.95 6.66
#